data_AF-A0A1F6XX78-F1
#
_entry.id   AF-A0A1F6XX78-F1
#
_cell.length_a   1.000
_cell.length_b   1.000
_cell.length_c   1.000
_cell.angle_alpha   90.00
_cell.angle_beta   90.00
_cell.angle_gamma   90.00
#
_symmetry.space_group_name_H-M   'P 1'
#
loop_
_entity.id
_entity.type
_entity.pdbx_description
1 polymer ?
#
loop_
_entity_poly.entity_id
_entity_poly.type
_entity_poly.pdbx_seq_one_letter_code
_entity_poly.pdbx_strand_id
1 'polypeptide(L)'
;MQIHNLKRTHKNKRDRLVGRGGRRGKTAGRGGKGQTARAGNKRRPELRDIIKRLPKNRGYQFKSIQNFFILGADKPALKGEKFSEVRKRLGIKGKKIKMN
;
A
#
# COMPACT_ATOMS: atom_id res chain seq x y z
N MET A 1 -25.39 15.53 33.69
CA MET A 1 -26.13 15.32 32.43
C MET A 1 -26.89 13.99 32.52
N GLN A 2 -28.16 13.95 32.12
CA GLN A 2 -28.96 12.71 32.14
C GLN A 2 -28.76 11.91 30.84
N ILE A 3 -28.91 10.58 30.91
CA ILE A 3 -28.63 9.68 29.77
C ILE A 3 -29.54 9.99 28.56
N HIS A 4 -30.81 10.31 28.81
CA HIS A 4 -31.78 10.67 27.77
C HIS A 4 -31.50 12.02 27.08
N ASN A 5 -30.59 12.83 27.63
CA ASN A 5 -30.19 14.12 27.05
C ASN A 5 -28.96 14.00 26.15
N LEU A 6 -28.32 12.82 26.08
CA LEU A 6 -27.16 12.59 25.22
C LEU A 6 -27.60 12.50 23.75
N LYS A 7 -27.36 13.58 22.99
CA LYS A 7 -27.52 13.61 21.54
C LYS A 7 -26.15 13.56 20.86
N ARG A 8 -26.06 12.82 19.76
CA ARG A 8 -24.83 12.74 18.95
C ARG A 8 -24.67 13.99 18.09
N THR A 9 -23.45 14.54 18.05
CA THR A 9 -23.10 15.68 17.18
C THR A 9 -23.04 15.27 15.70
N HIS A 10 -22.52 14.07 15.41
CA HIS A 10 -22.47 13.52 14.05
C HIS A 10 -23.34 12.27 13.93
N LYS A 11 -24.12 12.20 12.84
CA LYS A 11 -25.03 11.08 12.57
C LYS A 11 -24.28 9.87 12.01
N ASN A 12 -24.60 8.68 12.53
CA ASN A 12 -24.09 7.44 11.95
C ASN A 12 -24.68 7.22 10.55
N LYS A 13 -23.82 6.81 9.62
CA LYS A 13 -24.25 6.37 8.30
C LYS A 13 -24.96 5.02 8.44
N ARG A 14 -26.16 4.93 7.88
CA ARG A 14 -26.89 3.66 7.76
C ARG A 14 -26.42 2.89 6.53
N ASP A 15 -26.44 1.56 6.62
CA ASP A 15 -26.15 0.71 5.48
C ASP A 15 -27.23 0.78 4.41
N ARG A 16 -26.83 0.47 3.17
CA ARG A 16 -27.75 0.42 2.04
C ARG A 16 -28.45 -0.94 2.03
N LEU A 17 -29.74 -0.96 2.37
CA LEU A 17 -30.58 -2.13 2.17
C LEU A 17 -30.89 -2.29 0.67
N VAL A 18 -30.59 -3.46 0.12
CA VAL A 18 -30.85 -3.82 -1.29
C VAL A 18 -31.89 -4.94 -1.32
N GLY A 19 -32.77 -4.97 -2.33
CA GLY A 19 -33.83 -5.97 -2.42
C GLY A 19 -34.99 -5.74 -1.44
N ARG A 20 -35.27 -4.48 -1.09
CA ARG A 20 -36.39 -4.05 -0.24
C ARG A 20 -37.18 -2.94 -0.93
N GLY A 21 -37.87 -3.27 -2.02
CA GLY A 21 -38.69 -2.33 -2.81
C GLY A 21 -37.90 -1.27 -3.61
N GLY A 22 -38.62 -0.40 -4.32
CA GLY A 22 -38.07 0.72 -5.08
C GLY A 22 -37.11 0.36 -6.22
N ARG A 23 -36.21 1.30 -6.58
CA ARG A 23 -35.30 1.21 -7.75
C ARG A 23 -34.41 -0.04 -7.77
N ARG A 24 -34.07 -0.61 -6.61
CA ARG A 24 -33.21 -1.82 -6.50
C ARG A 24 -33.93 -3.00 -5.82
N GLY A 25 -35.27 -3.02 -5.87
CA GLY A 25 -36.07 -4.11 -5.33
C GLY A 25 -35.95 -5.40 -6.14
N LYS A 26 -36.27 -5.35 -7.44
CA LYS A 26 -36.40 -6.54 -8.29
C LYS A 26 -35.07 -7.18 -8.69
N THR A 27 -34.07 -6.39 -9.04
CA THR A 27 -32.79 -6.89 -9.59
C THR A 27 -31.59 -6.57 -8.72
N ALA A 28 -31.80 -5.98 -7.53
CA ALA A 28 -30.72 -5.53 -6.65
C ALA A 28 -29.72 -4.55 -7.30
N GLY A 29 -30.07 -3.94 -8.44
CA GLY A 29 -29.17 -3.10 -9.24
C GLY A 29 -28.29 -3.86 -10.25
N ARG A 30 -28.55 -5.15 -10.50
CA ARG A 30 -27.83 -5.96 -11.51
C ARG A 30 -28.40 -5.86 -12.93
N GLY A 31 -29.52 -5.17 -13.12
CA GLY A 31 -30.12 -4.93 -14.43
C GLY A 31 -31.03 -6.05 -14.95
N GLY A 32 -30.61 -7.32 -14.89
CA GLY A 32 -31.36 -8.44 -15.52
C GLY A 32 -31.29 -9.80 -14.81
N LYS A 33 -31.69 -10.87 -15.52
CA LYS A 33 -31.73 -12.28 -15.06
C LYS A 33 -30.65 -13.18 -15.71
N GLY A 34 -29.70 -12.59 -16.43
CA GLY A 34 -28.66 -13.31 -17.14
C GLY A 34 -27.60 -13.92 -16.22
N GLN A 35 -26.59 -14.56 -16.82
CA GLN A 35 -25.44 -15.15 -16.13
C GLN A 35 -24.85 -14.19 -15.09
N THR A 36 -24.72 -12.90 -15.44
CA THR A 36 -24.12 -11.85 -14.61
C THR A 36 -24.86 -11.57 -13.30
N ALA A 37 -26.15 -11.93 -13.22
CA ALA A 37 -26.99 -11.71 -12.07
C ALA A 37 -27.04 -12.89 -11.10
N ARG A 38 -26.52 -14.05 -11.50
CA ARG A 38 -26.54 -15.29 -10.72
C ARG A 38 -25.46 -15.29 -9.64
N ALA A 39 -25.76 -15.94 -8.51
CA ALA A 39 -24.78 -16.16 -7.47
C ALA A 39 -23.63 -17.04 -7.98
N GLY A 40 -22.42 -16.85 -7.48
CA GLY A 40 -21.25 -17.64 -7.87
C GLY A 40 -20.64 -17.29 -9.23
N ASN A 41 -21.23 -16.38 -10.01
CA ASN A 41 -20.65 -15.97 -11.29
C ASN A 41 -19.46 -15.03 -11.12
N LYS A 42 -18.29 -15.59 -10.80
CA LYS A 42 -17.00 -14.90 -10.76
C LYS A 42 -16.34 -15.00 -12.14
N ARG A 43 -16.78 -14.17 -13.09
CA ARG A 43 -16.14 -14.09 -14.42
C ARG A 43 -14.66 -13.73 -14.28
N ARG A 44 -13.83 -14.40 -15.06
CA ARG A 44 -12.40 -14.12 -15.14
C ARG A 44 -12.20 -12.71 -15.69
N PRO A 45 -11.49 -11.81 -14.98
CA PRO A 45 -11.16 -10.49 -15.52
C PRO A 45 -10.21 -10.62 -16.71
N GLU A 46 -10.45 -9.86 -17.78
CA GLU A 46 -9.60 -9.78 -18.97
C GLU A 46 -8.16 -9.36 -18.62
N LEU A 47 -8.02 -8.52 -17.60
CA LEU A 47 -6.74 -8.06 -17.06
C LEU A 47 -5.81 -9.22 -16.65
N ARG A 48 -6.39 -10.38 -16.30
CA ARG A 48 -5.59 -11.57 -15.99
C ARG A 48 -4.82 -12.10 -17.19
N ASP A 49 -5.37 -12.00 -18.39
CA ASP A 49 -4.69 -12.46 -19.61
C ASP A 49 -3.60 -11.48 -20.03
N ILE A 50 -3.84 -10.18 -19.82
CA ILE A 50 -2.82 -9.13 -19.95
C ILE A 50 -1.64 -9.39 -19.01
N ILE A 51 -1.90 -9.63 -17.71
CA ILE A 51 -0.84 -9.91 -16.72
C ILE A 51 -0.04 -11.17 -17.10
N LYS A 52 -0.72 -12.22 -17.57
CA LYS A 52 -0.06 -13.47 -17.95
C LYS A 52 0.88 -13.34 -19.15
N ARG A 53 0.60 -12.38 -20.05
CA ARG A 53 1.47 -12.09 -21.19
C ARG A 53 2.76 -11.38 -20.77
N LEU A 54 2.72 -10.61 -19.68
CA LEU A 54 3.88 -9.87 -19.20
C LEU A 54 4.89 -10.82 -18.53
N PRO A 55 6.20 -10.63 -18.74
CA PRO A 55 7.20 -11.36 -17.99
C PRO A 55 7.11 -11.01 -16.51
N LYS A 56 7.46 -11.96 -15.63
CA LYS A 56 7.53 -11.69 -14.18
C LYS A 56 8.62 -10.68 -13.90
N ASN A 57 8.36 -9.74 -12.99
CA ASN A 57 9.38 -8.82 -12.49
C ASN A 57 10.40 -9.59 -11.65
N ARG A 58 11.58 -9.87 -12.22
CA ARG A 58 12.70 -10.51 -11.50
C ARG A 58 13.27 -9.54 -10.47
N GLY A 59 13.65 -10.03 -9.30
CA GLY A 59 14.16 -9.17 -8.21
C GLY A 59 13.10 -8.29 -7.53
N TYR A 60 11.81 -8.47 -7.85
CA TYR A 60 10.72 -7.78 -7.17
C TYR A 60 10.75 -8.14 -5.68
N GLN A 61 10.99 -7.12 -4.84
CA GLN A 61 11.17 -7.22 -3.38
C GLN A 61 12.50 -7.81 -2.88
N PHE A 62 13.51 -7.99 -3.74
CA PHE A 62 14.84 -8.38 -3.29
C PHE A 62 15.57 -7.19 -2.63
N LYS A 63 15.92 -7.33 -1.35
CA LYS A 63 16.84 -6.39 -0.68
C LYS A 63 18.26 -6.73 -1.13
N SER A 64 18.82 -5.92 -2.04
CA SER A 64 20.21 -6.10 -2.49
C SER A 64 21.18 -6.06 -1.31
N ILE A 65 22.13 -6.99 -1.26
CA ILE A 65 23.28 -6.91 -0.35
C ILE A 65 24.05 -5.64 -0.72
N GLN A 66 24.02 -4.63 0.15
CA GLN A 66 24.78 -3.40 -0.06
C GLN A 66 26.10 -3.49 0.68
N ASN A 67 27.20 -3.39 -0.06
CA ASN A 67 28.53 -3.29 0.53
C ASN A 67 28.64 -1.99 1.32
N PHE A 68 28.99 -2.11 2.60
CA PHE A 68 29.25 -0.96 3.46
C PHE A 68 30.53 -0.25 3.00
N PHE A 69 30.54 1.08 3.13
CA PHE A 69 31.77 1.85 3.02
C PHE A 69 32.47 1.86 4.38
N ILE A 70 33.65 1.25 4.45
CA ILE A 70 34.47 1.22 5.66
C ILE A 70 35.29 2.50 5.71
N LEU A 71 35.20 3.27 6.80
CA LEU A 71 36.11 4.40 7.03
C LEU A 71 37.48 3.85 7.42
N GLY A 72 38.50 4.12 6.60
CA GLY A 72 39.90 3.81 6.92
C GLY A 72 40.57 4.91 7.76
N ALA A 73 41.76 4.62 8.29
CA ALA A 73 42.55 5.54 9.10
C ALA A 73 42.86 6.87 8.40
N ASP A 74 42.94 6.86 7.06
CA ASP A 74 43.21 8.03 6.22
C ASP A 74 42.03 9.03 6.17
N LYS A 75 40.84 8.58 6.58
CA LYS A 75 39.59 9.37 6.52
C LYS A 75 38.78 9.20 7.82
N PRO A 76 39.31 9.67 8.97
CA PRO A 76 38.66 9.47 10.26
C PRO A 76 37.36 10.29 10.36
N ALA A 77 36.36 9.72 11.03
CA ALA A 77 35.23 10.49 11.53
C ALA A 77 35.73 11.34 12.70
N LEU A 78 35.48 12.66 12.68
CA LEU A 78 35.83 13.51 13.81
C LEU A 78 34.85 13.24 14.97
N LYS A 79 35.32 13.37 16.21
CA LYS A 79 34.52 13.10 17.41
C LYS A 79 33.34 14.07 17.47
N GLY A 80 32.11 13.55 17.30
CA GLY A 80 30.87 14.32 17.32
C GLY A 80 30.24 14.59 15.94
N GLU A 81 30.89 14.22 14.84
CA GLU A 81 30.31 14.38 13.49
C GLU A 81 29.17 13.39 13.24
N LYS A 82 28.09 13.88 12.63
CA LYS A 82 27.03 13.01 12.10
C LYS A 82 27.49 12.36 10.79
N PHE A 83 26.98 11.16 10.47
CA PHE A 83 27.28 10.49 9.19
C PHE A 83 26.96 11.34 7.95
N SER A 84 26.02 12.28 8.05
CA SER A 84 25.72 13.26 6.99
C SER A 84 26.86 14.23 6.73
N GLU A 85 27.56 14.67 7.77
CA GLU A 85 28.68 15.61 7.71
C GLU A 85 29.92 14.91 7.15
N VAL A 86 30.19 13.69 7.62
CA VAL A 86 31.24 12.81 7.07
C VAL A 86 31.07 12.59 5.56
N ARG A 87 29.83 12.37 5.09
CA ARG A 87 29.53 12.22 3.65
C ARG A 87 29.85 13.47 2.84
N LYS A 88 29.51 14.65 3.35
CA LYS A 88 29.77 15.93 2.67
C LYS A 88 31.25 16.24 2.60
N ARG A 89 31.98 16.05 3.71
CA ARG A 89 33.44 16.28 3.81
C ARG A 89 34.25 15.35 2.92
N LEU A 90 33.91 14.05 2.92
CA LEU A 90 34.66 13.02 2.17
C LEU A 90 34.10 12.73 0.77
N GLY A 91 33.02 13.42 0.34
CA GLY A 91 32.40 13.22 -0.98
C GLY A 91 31.73 11.85 -1.17
N ILE A 92 31.35 11.15 -0.10
CA ILE A 92 30.82 9.78 -0.16
C ILE A 92 29.33 9.78 -0.54
N LYS A 93 28.97 9.10 -1.64
CA LYS A 93 27.58 8.96 -2.10
C LYS A 93 26.99 7.57 -1.83
N GLY A 94 25.73 7.53 -1.38
CA GLY A 94 24.82 6.37 -1.48
C GLY A 94 25.09 5.13 -0.62
N LYS A 95 26.30 4.95 -0.04
CA LYS A 95 26.63 3.77 0.77
C LYS A 95 26.34 3.98 2.27
N LYS A 96 25.98 2.90 2.97
CA LYS A 96 25.97 2.87 4.45
C LYS A 96 27.42 2.88 4.94
N ILE A 97 27.74 3.78 5.87
CA ILE A 97 29.08 3.91 6.43
C ILE A 97 29.17 2.98 7.64
N LYS A 98 30.23 2.18 7.72
CA LYS A 98 30.58 1.38 8.90
C LYS A 98 31.93 1.88 9.41
N MET A 99 32.02 2.16 10.71
CA MET A 99 33.29 2.44 11.37
C MET A 99 33.92 1.10 11.75
N ASN A 100 35.22 0.94 11.50
CA ASN A 100 36.02 -0.16 12.02
C ASN A 100 36.83 0.34 13.22
#